data_AF-A0A972M8J0-F1
#
_entry.id   AF-A0A972M8J0-F1
#
_cell.length_a   1.000
_cell.length_b   1.000
_cell.length_c   1.000
_cell.angle_alpha   90.00
_cell.angle_beta   90.00
_cell.angle_gamma   90.00
#
_symmetry.space_group_name_H-M   'P 1'
#
loop_
_entity.id
_entity.type
_entity.pdbx_description
1 polymer ?
#
loop_
_entity_poly.entity_id
_entity_poly.type
_entity_poly.pdbx_seq_one_letter_code
_entity_poly.pdbx_strand_id
1 'polypeptide(L)'
;MKKILMTLFVVLSLSTFAASAKVIGKVNGIPIYEKEANRLLKVLTKGKVKYSQLSPKDKKEVIKRIGIDKLVIRRAYKEIPKRERDLIIANAWLAKKIKNIKVSDKEARRFYNKNKHLFKKNGKILPYSKVKNFIKIQLRQKKVIDRLIKRAKIQVLK
;
A
#
# COMPACT_ATOMS: atom_id res chain seq x y z
N MET A 1 61.88 -21.39 -11.88
CA MET A 1 62.05 -21.66 -10.44
C MET A 1 61.47 -20.49 -9.65
N LYS A 2 60.55 -20.82 -8.74
CA LYS A 2 60.15 -20.11 -7.50
C LYS A 2 60.71 -18.69 -7.29
N LYS A 3 59.82 -17.68 -7.22
CA LYS A 3 59.64 -16.84 -6.01
C LYS A 3 58.17 -16.40 -5.91
N ILE A 4 57.48 -17.11 -5.03
CA ILE A 4 56.23 -16.70 -4.37
C ILE A 4 56.57 -15.48 -3.51
N LEU A 5 55.81 -14.37 -3.61
CA LEU A 5 55.52 -13.55 -2.43
C LEU A 5 54.32 -12.59 -2.60
N MET A 6 53.32 -12.88 -1.77
CA MET A 6 52.41 -12.00 -1.01
C MET A 6 51.54 -10.97 -1.74
N THR A 7 50.23 -11.22 -1.89
CA THR A 7 49.12 -10.94 -0.93
C THR A 7 48.86 -9.44 -0.69
N LEU A 8 47.81 -8.90 -1.32
CA LEU A 8 46.85 -8.03 -0.64
C LEU A 8 45.50 -8.04 -1.38
N PHE A 9 44.76 -9.14 -1.27
CA PHE A 9 43.32 -9.10 -1.51
C PHE A 9 42.70 -8.37 -0.32
N VAL A 10 42.57 -7.04 -0.43
CA VAL A 10 41.70 -6.29 0.47
C VAL A 10 40.28 -6.69 0.11
N VAL A 11 39.78 -7.73 0.76
CA VAL A 11 38.35 -7.99 0.83
C VAL A 11 37.76 -6.81 1.60
N LEU A 12 37.24 -5.82 0.89
CA LEU A 12 36.31 -4.85 1.45
C LEU A 12 35.05 -5.64 1.83
N SER A 13 35.09 -6.30 2.99
CA SER A 13 33.87 -6.71 3.65
C SER A 13 33.20 -5.41 4.10
N LEU A 14 32.36 -4.83 3.23
CA LEU A 14 31.27 -4.00 3.69
C LEU A 14 30.37 -4.92 4.52
N SER A 15 30.73 -5.13 5.78
CA SER A 15 29.78 -5.48 6.81
C SER A 15 28.87 -4.27 6.96
N THR A 16 27.90 -4.14 6.05
CA THR A 16 26.76 -3.28 6.29
C THR A 16 26.16 -3.77 7.60
N PHE A 17 26.34 -2.99 8.67
CA PHE A 17 25.56 -3.08 9.88
C PHE A 17 24.10 -2.80 9.49
N ALA A 18 23.44 -3.80 8.91
CA ALA A 18 22.00 -3.87 8.92
C ALA A 18 21.66 -4.02 10.41
N ALA A 19 21.32 -2.90 11.06
CA ALA A 19 20.81 -2.90 12.42
C ALA A 19 19.75 -3.98 12.52
N SER A 20 20.10 -5.10 13.17
CA SER A 20 19.19 -6.24 13.23
C SER A 20 17.93 -5.75 13.92
N ALA A 21 16.78 -5.88 13.25
CA ALA A 21 15.54 -5.36 13.79
C ALA A 21 15.23 -6.12 15.10
N LYS A 22 15.19 -5.41 16.23
CA LYS A 22 14.98 -6.01 17.56
C LYS A 22 13.65 -6.75 17.60
N VAL A 23 13.72 -8.07 17.76
CA VAL A 23 12.57 -8.96 17.96
C VAL A 23 12.13 -8.86 19.42
N ILE A 24 10.84 -8.59 19.65
CA ILE A 24 10.26 -8.40 20.98
C ILE A 24 9.30 -9.53 21.37
N GLY A 25 8.97 -10.41 20.43
CA GLY A 25 8.10 -11.56 20.64
C GLY A 25 7.86 -12.34 19.37
N LYS A 26 7.14 -13.46 19.49
CA LYS A 26 6.70 -14.28 18.35
C LYS A 26 5.26 -14.73 18.56
N VAL A 27 4.51 -14.84 17.46
CA VAL A 27 3.16 -15.43 17.44
C VAL A 27 3.12 -16.49 16.35
N ASN A 28 2.90 -17.76 16.71
CA ASN A 28 2.99 -18.92 15.81
C ASN A 28 4.27 -18.93 14.96
N GLY A 29 5.41 -18.68 15.60
CA GLY A 29 6.73 -18.60 14.95
C GLY A 29 6.99 -17.31 14.16
N ILE A 30 5.99 -16.44 13.97
CA ILE A 30 6.12 -15.18 13.23
C ILE A 30 6.77 -14.13 14.14
N PRO A 31 7.94 -13.56 13.78
CA PRO A 31 8.59 -12.55 14.59
C PRO A 31 7.81 -11.23 14.62
N ILE A 32 7.73 -10.64 15.80
CA ILE A 32 7.19 -9.31 16.06
C ILE A 32 8.35 -8.39 16.42
N TYR A 33 8.51 -7.30 15.67
CA TYR A 33 9.62 -6.37 15.83
C TYR A 33 9.21 -5.13 16.65
N GLU A 34 10.14 -4.56 17.41
CA GLU A 34 9.90 -3.36 18.25
C GLU A 34 9.38 -2.17 17.42
N LYS A 35 9.87 -2.04 16.18
CA LYS A 35 9.41 -1.00 15.24
C LYS A 35 7.93 -1.14 14.89
N GLU A 36 7.41 -2.36 14.79
CA GLU A 36 5.99 -2.62 14.52
C GLU A 36 5.14 -2.22 15.71
N ALA A 37 5.58 -2.58 16.92
CA ALA A 37 4.94 -2.16 18.17
C ALA A 37 4.90 -0.64 18.31
N ASN A 38 6.02 0.04 18.09
CA ASN A 38 6.08 1.49 18.16
C ASN A 38 5.23 2.16 17.06
N ARG A 39 5.12 1.56 15.87
CA ARG A 39 4.20 2.07 14.82
C ARG A 39 2.75 1.95 15.24
N LEU A 40 2.34 0.83 15.82
CA LEU A 40 0.99 0.64 16.34
C LEU A 40 0.70 1.63 17.46
N LEU A 41 1.58 1.74 18.45
CA LEU A 41 1.45 2.67 19.57
C LEU A 41 1.41 4.13 19.11
N LYS A 42 2.17 4.50 18.07
CA LYS A 42 2.10 5.85 17.49
C LYS A 42 0.70 6.18 16.98
N VAL A 43 -0.01 5.22 16.38
CA VAL A 43 -1.39 5.41 15.92
C VAL A 43 -2.35 5.52 17.11
N LEU A 44 -2.24 4.63 18.09
CA LEU A 44 -3.19 4.56 19.21
C LEU A 44 -3.01 5.68 20.24
N THR A 45 -1.77 6.08 20.50
CA THR A 45 -1.42 7.02 21.57
C THR A 45 -0.98 8.38 21.02
N LYS A 46 -1.08 8.60 19.71
CA LYS A 46 -0.52 9.77 19.00
C LYS A 46 0.98 9.96 19.27
N GLY A 47 1.70 8.87 19.56
CA GLY A 47 3.15 8.87 19.79
C GLY A 47 3.58 9.18 21.23
N LYS A 48 2.65 9.25 22.19
CA LYS A 48 2.95 9.53 23.59
C LYS A 48 3.66 8.38 24.32
N VAL A 49 3.46 7.14 23.87
CA VAL A 49 3.99 5.94 24.53
C VAL A 49 4.83 5.11 23.57
N LYS A 50 6.00 4.67 24.03
CA LYS A 50 6.87 3.70 23.36
C LYS A 50 6.72 2.31 23.97
N TYR A 51 7.01 1.29 23.18
CA TYR A 51 6.93 -0.11 23.59
C TYR A 51 7.77 -0.42 24.83
N SER A 52 8.95 0.19 24.97
CA SER A 52 9.83 0.00 26.12
C SER A 52 9.20 0.43 27.46
N GLN A 53 8.32 1.44 27.42
CA GLN A 53 7.65 2.03 28.58
C GLN A 53 6.43 1.23 29.05
N LEU A 54 6.03 0.20 28.30
CA LEU A 54 4.86 -0.60 28.62
C LEU A 54 5.13 -1.60 29.75
N SER A 55 4.09 -1.83 30.56
CA SER A 55 4.04 -2.94 31.51
C SER A 55 4.16 -4.29 30.77
N PRO A 56 4.59 -5.38 31.45
CA PRO A 56 4.63 -6.71 30.83
C PRO A 56 3.29 -7.16 30.24
N LYS A 57 2.17 -6.82 30.91
CA LYS A 57 0.82 -7.12 30.44
C LYS A 57 0.51 -6.39 29.12
N ASP A 58 0.78 -5.09 29.06
CA ASP A 58 0.52 -4.29 27.85
C ASP A 58 1.44 -4.68 26.69
N LYS A 59 2.69 -5.07 26.99
CA LYS A 59 3.61 -5.63 25.98
C LYS A 59 3.01 -6.87 25.33
N LYS A 60 2.44 -7.78 26.12
CA LYS A 60 1.77 -8.99 25.63
C LYS A 60 0.57 -8.65 24.74
N GLU A 61 -0.26 -7.69 25.12
CA GLU A 61 -1.41 -7.27 24.31
C GLU A 61 -1.00 -6.60 22.99
N VAL A 62 0.06 -5.78 22.99
CA VAL A 62 0.61 -5.20 21.76
C VAL A 62 1.14 -6.30 20.83
N ILE A 63 1.90 -7.27 21.36
CA ILE A 63 2.38 -8.43 20.59
C ILE A 63 1.21 -9.22 20.02
N LYS A 64 0.19 -9.53 20.83
CA LYS A 64 -1.00 -10.27 20.43
C LYS A 64 -1.73 -9.56 19.29
N ARG A 65 -1.94 -8.25 19.41
CA ARG A 65 -2.64 -7.47 18.38
C ARG A 65 -1.88 -7.47 17.04
N ILE A 66 -0.57 -7.25 17.05
CA ILE A 66 0.24 -7.32 15.81
C ILE A 66 0.25 -8.75 15.27
N GLY A 67 0.31 -9.74 16.17
CA GLY A 67 0.22 -11.16 15.83
C GLY A 67 -1.06 -11.49 15.06
N ILE A 68 -2.22 -11.00 15.52
CA ILE A 68 -3.51 -11.19 14.83
C ILE A 68 -3.44 -10.67 13.40
N ASP A 69 -2.96 -9.44 13.18
CA ASP A 69 -2.82 -8.87 11.83
C ASP A 69 -1.94 -9.76 10.93
N LYS A 70 -0.81 -10.25 11.46
CA LYS A 70 0.09 -11.14 10.71
C LYS A 70 -0.52 -12.50 10.42
N LEU A 71 -1.29 -13.06 11.36
CA LEU A 71 -1.98 -14.33 11.16
C LEU A 71 -3.05 -14.21 10.08
N VAL A 72 -3.84 -13.14 10.10
CA VAL A 72 -4.85 -12.83 9.07
C VAL A 72 -4.18 -12.67 7.72
N ILE A 73 -3.11 -11.87 7.63
CA ILE A 73 -2.36 -11.70 6.37
C ILE A 73 -1.82 -13.05 5.89
N ARG A 74 -1.17 -13.83 6.75
CA ARG A 74 -0.63 -15.15 6.37
C ARG A 74 -1.74 -16.07 5.85
N ARG A 75 -2.92 -16.05 6.46
CA ARG A 75 -4.05 -16.87 6.03
C ARG A 75 -4.60 -16.39 4.68
N ALA A 76 -4.82 -15.09 4.52
CA ALA A 76 -5.26 -14.49 3.26
C ALA A 76 -4.30 -14.78 2.09
N TYR A 77 -2.99 -14.75 2.33
CA TYR A 77 -2.00 -15.11 1.30
C TYR A 77 -2.05 -16.59 0.89
N LYS A 78 -2.51 -17.48 1.79
CA LYS A 78 -2.68 -18.91 1.49
C LYS A 78 -4.00 -19.21 0.78
N GLU A 79 -5.08 -18.53 1.15
CA GLU A 79 -6.43 -18.81 0.64
C GLU A 79 -6.76 -18.08 -0.65
N ILE A 80 -6.29 -16.84 -0.82
CA ILE A 80 -6.68 -16.01 -1.95
C ILE A 80 -5.70 -16.26 -3.11
N PRO A 81 -6.19 -16.65 -4.31
CA PRO A 81 -5.34 -16.85 -5.48
C PRO A 81 -4.51 -15.61 -5.84
N LYS A 82 -3.29 -15.80 -6.36
CA LYS A 82 -2.37 -14.70 -6.68
C LYS A 82 -3.01 -13.61 -7.54
N ARG A 83 -3.73 -13.99 -8.60
CA ARG A 83 -4.40 -13.05 -9.51
C ARG A 83 -5.40 -12.17 -8.76
N GLU A 84 -6.19 -12.75 -7.88
CA GLU A 84 -7.18 -12.02 -7.09
C GLU A 84 -6.51 -11.10 -6.06
N ARG A 85 -5.43 -11.56 -5.39
CA ARG A 85 -4.63 -10.69 -4.51
C ARG A 85 -4.04 -9.49 -5.26
N ASP A 86 -3.50 -9.71 -6.45
CA ASP A 86 -2.91 -8.65 -7.27
C ASP A 86 -3.97 -7.60 -7.64
N LEU A 87 -5.21 -8.03 -7.96
CA LEU A 87 -6.35 -7.15 -8.21
C LEU A 87 -6.76 -6.36 -6.96
N ILE A 88 -6.82 -7.00 -5.79
CA ILE A 88 -7.12 -6.33 -4.52
C ILE A 88 -6.08 -5.24 -4.22
N ILE A 89 -4.78 -5.56 -4.39
CA ILE A 89 -3.68 -4.62 -4.17
C ILE A 89 -3.76 -3.46 -5.17
N ALA A 90 -3.99 -3.74 -6.46
CA ALA A 90 -4.11 -2.73 -7.50
C ALA A 90 -5.30 -1.78 -7.22
N ASN A 91 -6.44 -2.32 -6.83
CA ASN A 91 -7.63 -1.54 -6.49
C ASN A 91 -7.42 -0.69 -5.23
N ALA A 92 -6.79 -1.24 -4.18
CA ALA A 92 -6.46 -0.50 -2.97
C ALA A 92 -5.49 0.66 -3.26
N TRP A 93 -4.49 0.41 -4.11
CA TRP A 93 -3.56 1.46 -4.56
C TRP A 93 -4.29 2.55 -5.35
N LEU A 94 -5.15 2.18 -6.30
CA LEU A 94 -5.92 3.12 -7.10
C LEU A 94 -6.84 3.97 -6.22
N ALA A 95 -7.57 3.33 -5.29
CA ALA A 95 -8.42 4.00 -4.31
C ALA A 95 -7.64 5.03 -3.47
N LYS A 96 -6.39 4.71 -3.08
CA LYS A 96 -5.51 5.66 -2.38
C LYS A 96 -5.09 6.82 -3.27
N LYS A 97 -4.79 6.58 -4.55
CA LYS A 97 -4.37 7.64 -5.49
C LYS A 97 -5.51 8.58 -5.85
N ILE A 98 -6.73 8.10 -6.09
CA ILE A 98 -7.86 8.95 -6.49
C ILE A 98 -8.23 9.98 -5.42
N LYS A 99 -8.02 9.67 -4.12
CA LYS A 99 -8.30 10.61 -3.01
C LYS A 99 -7.56 11.94 -3.15
N ASN A 100 -6.37 11.92 -3.76
CA ASN A 100 -5.53 13.09 -3.94
C ASN A 100 -5.74 13.80 -5.29
N ILE A 101 -6.60 13.28 -6.15
CA ILE A 101 -6.87 13.88 -7.46
C ILE A 101 -8.01 14.89 -7.36
N LYS A 102 -7.70 16.13 -7.72
CA LYS A 102 -8.69 17.21 -7.83
C LYS A 102 -9.40 17.15 -9.20
N VAL A 103 -10.72 17.27 -9.14
CA VAL A 103 -11.61 17.42 -10.31
C VAL A 103 -12.59 18.55 -9.99
N SER A 104 -12.60 19.58 -10.82
CA SER A 104 -13.46 20.74 -10.61
C SER A 104 -14.90 20.45 -11.02
N ASP A 105 -15.84 21.24 -10.50
CA ASP A 105 -17.25 21.14 -10.90
C ASP A 105 -17.45 21.45 -12.39
N LYS A 106 -16.68 22.40 -12.93
CA LYS A 106 -16.67 22.74 -14.36
C LYS A 106 -16.24 21.54 -15.21
N GLU A 107 -15.21 20.80 -14.79
CA GLU A 107 -14.74 19.61 -15.48
C GLU A 107 -15.78 18.49 -15.47
N ALA A 108 -16.35 18.18 -14.30
CA ALA A 108 -17.39 17.17 -14.16
C ALA A 108 -18.66 17.53 -14.94
N ARG A 109 -19.06 18.81 -14.96
CA ARG A 109 -20.22 19.28 -15.74
C ARG A 109 -19.97 19.18 -17.25
N ARG A 110 -18.77 19.50 -17.73
CA ARG A 110 -18.41 19.31 -19.15
C ARG A 110 -18.47 17.83 -19.54
N PHE A 111 -17.94 16.94 -18.70
CA PHE A 111 -18.03 15.50 -18.95
C PHE A 111 -19.48 15.04 -19.00
N TYR A 112 -20.31 15.43 -18.03
CA TYR A 112 -21.74 15.14 -18.03
C TYR A 112 -22.40 15.61 -19.32
N ASN A 113 -22.18 16.87 -19.72
CA ASN A 113 -22.84 17.45 -20.88
C ASN A 113 -22.51 16.73 -22.19
N LYS A 114 -21.26 16.27 -22.36
CA LYS A 114 -20.85 15.49 -23.53
C LYS A 114 -21.39 14.05 -23.52
N ASN A 115 -21.67 13.51 -22.34
CA ASN A 115 -21.98 12.08 -22.16
C ASN A 115 -23.35 11.85 -21.49
N LYS A 116 -24.30 12.81 -21.58
CA LYS A 116 -25.59 12.74 -20.88
C LYS A 116 -26.35 11.45 -21.18
N HIS A 117 -26.19 10.93 -22.39
CA HIS A 117 -26.83 9.70 -22.85
C HIS A 117 -26.41 8.45 -22.06
N LEU A 118 -25.24 8.45 -21.41
CA LEU A 118 -24.76 7.36 -20.54
C LEU A 118 -25.44 7.35 -19.16
N PHE A 119 -26.06 8.46 -18.77
CA PHE A 119 -26.64 8.63 -17.44
C PHE A 119 -28.16 8.53 -17.49
N LYS A 120 -28.69 7.37 -17.89
CA LYS A 120 -30.13 7.12 -17.98
C LYS A 120 -30.60 6.15 -16.90
N LYS A 121 -31.81 6.37 -16.37
CA LYS A 121 -32.56 5.40 -15.56
C LYS A 121 -33.99 5.38 -16.08
N ASN A 122 -34.49 4.20 -16.44
CA ASN A 122 -35.82 4.00 -17.04
C ASN A 122 -36.05 4.92 -18.26
N GLY A 123 -35.07 4.96 -19.17
CA GLY A 123 -35.11 5.79 -20.39
C GLY A 123 -34.88 7.30 -20.18
N LYS A 124 -35.02 7.81 -18.95
CA LYS A 124 -34.87 9.24 -18.63
C LYS A 124 -33.44 9.60 -18.24
N ILE A 125 -32.93 10.72 -18.76
CA ILE A 125 -31.61 11.26 -18.39
C ILE A 125 -31.66 11.76 -16.95
N LEU A 126 -30.73 11.27 -16.11
CA LEU A 126 -30.58 11.68 -14.74
C LEU A 126 -29.95 13.07 -14.66
N PRO A 127 -30.45 13.98 -13.80
CA PRO A 127 -29.87 15.32 -13.65
C PRO A 127 -28.43 15.25 -13.11
N TYR A 128 -27.61 16.23 -13.50
CA TYR A 128 -26.19 16.31 -13.11
C TYR A 128 -25.97 16.16 -11.60
N SER A 129 -26.83 16.76 -10.77
CA SER A 129 -26.73 16.69 -9.31
C SER A 129 -26.72 15.25 -8.78
N LYS A 130 -27.50 14.34 -9.39
CA LYS A 130 -27.57 12.93 -8.98
C LYS A 130 -26.34 12.12 -9.38
N VAL A 131 -25.63 12.53 -10.43
CA VAL A 131 -24.46 11.79 -10.97
C VAL A 131 -23.12 12.49 -10.74
N LYS A 132 -23.13 13.71 -10.20
CA LYS A 132 -21.94 14.57 -10.00
C LYS A 132 -20.80 13.84 -9.29
N ASN A 133 -21.08 13.19 -8.17
CA ASN A 133 -20.05 12.52 -7.37
C ASN A 133 -19.48 11.29 -8.09
N PHE A 134 -20.34 10.50 -8.73
CA PHE A 134 -19.92 9.37 -9.56
C PHE A 134 -19.01 9.83 -10.70
N ILE A 135 -19.40 10.87 -11.45
CA ILE A 135 -18.60 11.45 -12.54
C ILE A 135 -17.24 11.92 -12.02
N LYS A 136 -17.21 12.62 -10.88
CA LYS A 136 -15.94 13.05 -10.28
C LYS A 136 -15.02 11.87 -9.95
N ILE A 137 -15.55 10.78 -9.41
CA ILE A 137 -14.75 9.58 -9.11
C ILE A 137 -14.20 8.97 -10.41
N GLN A 138 -15.02 8.84 -11.44
CA GLN A 138 -14.60 8.33 -12.75
C GLN A 138 -13.49 9.19 -13.37
N LEU A 139 -13.63 10.51 -13.33
CA LEU A 139 -12.61 11.44 -13.83
C LEU A 139 -11.31 11.36 -13.02
N ARG A 140 -11.38 11.19 -11.70
CA ARG A 140 -10.19 10.98 -10.86
C ARG A 140 -9.47 9.69 -11.24
N GLN A 141 -10.22 8.60 -11.39
CA GLN A 141 -9.69 7.30 -11.80
C GLN A 141 -9.01 7.40 -13.17
N LYS A 142 -9.70 7.98 -14.16
CA LYS A 142 -9.14 8.23 -15.49
C LYS A 142 -7.84 9.01 -15.41
N LYS A 143 -7.79 10.11 -14.65
CA LYS A 143 -6.56 10.90 -14.47
C LYS A 143 -5.40 10.11 -13.86
N VAL A 144 -5.65 9.17 -12.95
CA VAL A 144 -4.59 8.31 -12.42
C VAL A 144 -4.07 7.36 -13.50
N ILE A 145 -4.97 6.71 -14.23
CA ILE A 145 -4.64 5.75 -15.28
C ILE A 145 -3.91 6.43 -16.45
N ASP A 146 -4.40 7.59 -16.92
CA ASP A 146 -3.79 8.35 -18.01
C ASP A 146 -2.32 8.73 -17.66
N ARG A 147 -2.02 9.03 -16.38
CA ARG A 147 -0.65 9.31 -15.93
C ARG A 147 0.25 8.07 -15.96
N LEU A 148 -0.30 6.88 -15.71
CA LEU A 148 0.44 5.63 -15.81
C LEU A 148 0.74 5.31 -17.27
N ILE A 149 -0.29 5.36 -18.13
CA ILE A 149 -0.16 5.05 -19.56
C ILE A 149 0.81 6.03 -20.25
N LYS A 150 0.74 7.33 -19.95
CA LYS A 150 1.67 8.33 -20.51
C LYS A 150 3.15 8.02 -20.23
N ARG A 151 3.43 7.25 -19.16
CA ARG A 151 4.80 6.86 -18.77
C ARG A 151 5.14 5.43 -19.18
N ALA A 152 4.18 4.68 -19.72
CA ALA A 152 4.37 3.30 -20.12
C ALA A 152 5.03 3.23 -21.50
N LYS A 153 6.05 2.38 -21.64
CA LYS A 153 6.55 1.96 -22.95
C LYS A 153 5.67 0.80 -23.42
N ILE A 154 4.83 1.04 -24.41
CA ILE A 154 3.94 0.03 -24.97
C ILE A 154 4.57 -0.42 -26.29
N GLN A 155 4.86 -1.71 -26.41
CA GLN A 155 5.39 -2.34 -27.62
C GLN A 155 4.40 -3.40 -28.08
N VAL A 156 4.12 -3.40 -29.39
CA VAL A 156 3.36 -4.47 -30.04
C VAL A 156 4.39 -5.39 -30.68
N LEU A 157 4.46 -6.63 -30.21
CA LEU A 157 5.30 -7.66 -30.83
C LEU A 157 4.58 -8.17 -32.07
N LYS A 158 5.32 -8.24 -33.19
CA LYS A 158 4.87 -8.90 -34.42
C LYS A 158 5.17 -10.39 -34.33
#